data_AF-A0A395ZBR1-F1
#
_entry.id   AF-A0A395ZBR1-F1
#
_cell.length_a   1.000
_cell.length_b   1.000
_cell.length_c   1.000
_cell.angle_alpha   90.00
_cell.angle_beta   90.00
_cell.angle_gamma   90.00
#
_symmetry.space_group_name_H-M   'P 1'
#
loop_
_entity.id
_entity.type
_entity.pdbx_description
1 polymer ?
#
loop_
_entity_poly.entity_id
_entity_poly.type
_entity_poly.pdbx_seq_one_letter_code
_entity_poly.pdbx_strand_id
1 'polypeptide(L)'
;MSEEQVARTLNQARRDLGIKYKNATPQPLRDYIYEVNMRRYGDKLGPTYDYLIKVKRKSNMDIIKSSSTPNSNIDNLLLGFEEWLRRQ
;
A
#
# COMPACT_ATOMS: atom_id res chain seq x y z
N MET A 1 -7.67 7.48 23.26
CA MET A 1 -6.69 7.57 22.15
C MET A 1 -7.00 8.81 21.34
N SER A 2 -5.99 9.55 20.88
CA SER A 2 -6.17 10.68 19.95
C SER A 2 -6.46 10.19 18.51
N GLU A 3 -7.01 11.05 17.67
CA GLU A 3 -7.28 10.74 16.25
C GLU A 3 -6.02 10.32 15.49
N GLU A 4 -4.87 10.98 15.77
CA GLU A 4 -3.57 10.60 15.24
C GLU A 4 -3.17 9.18 15.67
N GLN A 5 -3.33 8.85 16.95
CA GLN A 5 -3.01 7.50 17.46
C GLN A 5 -3.85 6.43 16.74
N VAL A 6 -5.14 6.70 16.51
CA VAL A 6 -6.02 5.79 15.75
C VAL A 6 -5.56 5.67 14.30
N ALA A 7 -5.24 6.79 13.64
CA ALA A 7 -4.78 6.79 12.25
C ALA A 7 -3.46 6.03 12.07
N ARG A 8 -2.49 6.21 12.97
CA ARG A 8 -1.22 5.45 12.99
C ARG A 8 -1.47 3.96 13.19
N THR A 9 -2.33 3.61 14.17
CA THR A 9 -2.65 2.21 14.49
C THR A 9 -3.31 1.51 13.30
N LEU A 10 -4.31 2.12 12.68
CA LEU A 10 -5.01 1.51 11.55
C LEU A 10 -4.15 1.45 10.29
N ASN A 11 -3.32 2.46 10.03
CA ASN A 11 -2.36 2.41 8.93
C ASN A 11 -1.35 1.27 9.13
N GLN A 12 -0.85 1.08 10.36
CA GLN A 12 0.05 -0.02 10.68
C GLN A 12 -0.64 -1.38 10.51
N ALA A 13 -1.84 -1.56 11.07
CA ALA A 13 -2.61 -2.80 10.92
C ALA A 13 -2.87 -3.15 9.45
N ARG A 14 -3.17 -2.16 8.61
CA ARG A 14 -3.27 -2.34 7.14
C ARG A 14 -1.95 -2.85 6.55
N ARG A 15 -0.82 -2.25 6.94
CA ARG A 15 0.52 -2.67 6.44
C ARG A 15 0.86 -4.08 6.88
N ASP A 16 0.49 -4.47 8.11
CA ASP A 16 0.70 -5.82 8.63
C ASP A 16 -0.11 -6.86 7.86
N LEU A 17 -1.37 -6.56 7.53
CA LEU A 17 -2.15 -7.37 6.59
C LEU A 17 -1.49 -7.44 5.21
N GLY A 18 -0.93 -6.32 4.74
CA GLY A 18 -0.13 -6.26 3.53
C GLY A 18 1.02 -7.28 3.53
N ILE A 19 1.79 -7.36 4.61
CA ILE A 19 2.87 -8.35 4.76
C ILE A 19 2.33 -9.78 4.65
N LYS A 20 1.27 -10.10 5.42
CA LYS A 20 0.65 -11.43 5.41
C LYS A 20 0.26 -11.87 3.99
N TYR A 21 -0.47 -11.03 3.26
CA TYR A 21 -0.93 -11.40 1.92
C TYR A 21 0.17 -11.33 0.86
N LYS A 22 1.18 -10.47 1.02
CA LYS A 22 2.37 -10.48 0.16
C LYS A 22 3.15 -11.78 0.29
N ASN A 23 3.32 -12.30 1.51
CA ASN A 23 3.99 -13.59 1.71
C ASN A 23 3.25 -14.76 1.05
N ALA A 24 1.92 -14.69 0.94
CA ALA A 24 1.10 -15.66 0.22
C ALA A 24 1.00 -15.41 -1.30
N THR A 25 1.45 -14.25 -1.80
CA THR A 25 1.37 -13.90 -3.22
C THR A 25 2.50 -14.59 -3.99
N PRO A 26 2.24 -15.18 -5.18
CA PRO A 26 3.28 -15.73 -6.04
C PRO A 26 4.40 -14.71 -6.30
N GLN A 27 5.65 -15.17 -6.25
CA GLN A 27 6.81 -14.28 -6.24
C GLN A 27 6.83 -13.27 -7.40
N PRO A 28 6.58 -13.63 -8.67
CA PRO A 28 6.62 -12.63 -9.75
C PRO A 28 5.61 -11.50 -9.56
N LEU A 29 4.38 -11.84 -9.12
CA LEU A 29 3.34 -10.84 -8.85
C LEU A 29 3.68 -9.99 -7.62
N ARG A 30 4.28 -10.59 -6.58
CA ARG A 30 4.74 -9.86 -5.40
C ARG A 30 5.82 -8.84 -5.77
N ASP A 31 6.82 -9.26 -6.54
CA ASP A 31 7.97 -8.45 -6.92
C ASP A 31 7.54 -7.28 -7.81
N TYR A 32 6.64 -7.52 -8.77
CA TYR A 32 6.00 -6.46 -9.54
C TYR A 32 5.32 -5.42 -8.65
N ILE A 33 4.50 -5.86 -7.68
CA ILE A 33 3.80 -4.91 -6.79
C ILE A 33 4.79 -4.15 -5.90
N TYR A 34 5.88 -4.78 -5.45
CA TYR A 34 6.94 -4.08 -4.74
C TYR A 34 7.60 -3.01 -5.60
N GLU A 35 7.88 -3.29 -6.86
CA GLU A 35 8.46 -2.30 -7.78
C GLU A 35 7.51 -1.12 -8.01
N VAL A 36 6.22 -1.39 -8.24
CA VAL A 36 5.21 -0.34 -8.40
C VAL A 36 5.09 0.51 -7.14
N ASN A 37 5.06 -0.12 -5.96
CA ASN A 37 4.97 0.59 -4.69
C ASN A 37 6.23 1.42 -4.40
N MET A 38 7.43 0.88 -4.68
CA MET A 38 8.68 1.62 -4.55
C MET A 38 8.68 2.86 -5.45
N ARG A 39 8.26 2.75 -6.71
CA ARG A 39 8.16 3.89 -7.63
C ARG A 39 7.16 4.96 -7.15
N ARG A 40 6.02 4.56 -6.58
CA ARG A 40 4.95 5.48 -6.14
C ARG A 40 5.21 6.13 -4.78
N TYR A 41 5.79 5.37 -3.85
CA TYR A 41 5.82 5.72 -2.43
C TYR A 41 7.21 5.69 -1.81
N GLY A 42 8.21 5.11 -2.48
CA GLY A 42 9.52 4.84 -1.89
C GLY A 42 9.50 3.72 -0.83
N ASP A 43 8.45 2.91 -0.79
CA ASP A 43 8.24 1.87 0.22
C ASP A 43 7.53 0.67 -0.41
N LYS A 44 8.04 -0.55 -0.16
CA LYS A 44 7.53 -1.80 -0.77
C LYS A 44 6.10 -2.15 -0.34
N LEU A 45 5.72 -1.81 0.89
CA LEU A 45 4.39 -2.12 1.43
C LEU A 45 3.35 -1.05 1.08
N GLY A 46 3.78 0.09 0.53
CA GLY A 46 2.93 1.20 0.13
C GLY A 46 3.11 2.42 1.03
N PRO A 47 2.17 3.38 1.04
CA PRO A 47 2.36 4.62 1.77
C PRO A 47 2.38 4.41 3.29
N THR A 48 3.34 5.03 3.96
CA THR A 48 3.40 5.14 5.43
C THR A 48 2.48 6.25 5.92
N TYR A 49 2.14 6.26 7.21
CA TYR A 49 1.41 7.37 7.83
C TYR A 49 2.08 8.73 7.52
N ASP A 50 3.40 8.81 7.68
CA ASP A 50 4.18 10.02 7.41
C ASP A 50 4.10 10.46 5.95
N TYR A 51 4.13 9.52 4.99
CA TYR A 51 3.91 9.84 3.57
C TYR A 51 2.50 10.41 3.34
N LEU A 52 1.48 9.82 3.96
CA LEU A 52 0.09 10.27 3.80
C LEU A 52 -0.13 11.67 4.36
N ILE A 53 0.46 11.99 5.52
CA ILE A 53 0.40 13.33 6.13
C ILE A 53 1.25 14.34 5.37
N LYS A 54 2.54 14.05 5.15
CA LYS A 54 3.52 15.04 4.69
C LYS A 54 3.49 15.25 3.17
N VAL A 55 3.31 14.18 2.40
CA VAL A 55 3.36 14.21 0.93
C VAL A 55 1.96 14.34 0.35
N LYS A 56 1.00 13.53 0.82
CA LYS A 56 -0.38 13.55 0.30
C LYS A 56 -1.30 14.54 1.01
N ARG A 57 -0.86 15.18 2.10
CA ARG A 57 -1.63 16.16 2.86
C ARG A 57 -3.01 15.64 3.31
N LYS A 58 -3.11 14.34 3.59
CA LYS A 58 -4.34 13.73 4.11
C LYS A 58 -4.59 14.15 5.56
N SER A 59 -5.86 14.19 5.96
CA SER A 59 -6.22 14.26 7.37
C SER A 59 -6.09 12.89 8.06
N ASN A 60 -6.03 12.86 9.38
CA ASN A 60 -6.08 11.61 10.14
C ASN A 60 -7.37 10.82 9.84
N MET A 61 -8.52 11.50 9.74
CA MET A 61 -9.76 10.87 9.31
C MET A 61 -9.70 10.24 7.91
N ASP A 62 -9.01 10.85 6.94
CA ASP A 62 -8.82 10.25 5.62
C ASP A 62 -7.97 8.98 5.69
N ILE A 63 -6.95 8.98 6.54
CA ILE A 63 -6.08 7.82 6.78
C ILE A 63 -6.87 6.71 7.45
N ILE A 64 -7.68 7.02 8.46
CA ILE A 64 -8.58 6.07 9.13
C ILE A 64 -9.52 5.43 8.12
N LYS A 65 -10.26 6.23 7.35
CA LYS A 65 -11.21 5.73 6.35
C LYS A 65 -10.54 4.85 5.29
N SER A 66 -9.43 5.32 4.72
CA SER A 66 -8.73 4.57 3.67
C SER A 66 -7.94 3.37 4.17
N SER A 67 -7.61 3.29 5.46
CA SER A 67 -6.98 2.10 6.04
C SER A 67 -7.95 0.93 6.17
N SER A 68 -9.24 1.22 6.33
CA SER A 68 -10.32 0.23 6.51
C SER A 68 -10.92 -0.32 5.21
N THR A 69 -10.36 0.02 4.04
CA THR A 69 -10.88 -0.43 2.73
C THR A 69 -9.79 -1.07 1.85
N PRO A 70 -10.12 -2.09 1.03
CA PRO A 70 -9.16 -2.66 0.09
C PRO A 70 -8.81 -1.67 -1.04
N ASN A 71 -7.84 -2.02 -1.88
CA ASN A 71 -7.59 -1.27 -3.12
C ASN A 71 -8.86 -1.30 -3.99
N SER A 72 -9.41 -0.14 -4.33
CA SER A 72 -10.65 -0.01 -5.09
C SER A 72 -10.51 -0.37 -6.57
N ASN A 73 -9.29 -0.40 -7.10
CA ASN A 73 -9.04 -0.75 -8.50
C ASN A 73 -7.77 -1.60 -8.61
N ILE A 74 -7.95 -2.93 -8.55
CA ILE A 74 -6.86 -3.89 -8.66
C ILE A 74 -6.35 -3.99 -10.11
N ASP A 75 -7.23 -3.88 -11.10
CA ASP A 75 -6.86 -3.97 -12.52
C ASP A 75 -5.89 -2.87 -12.90
N ASN A 76 -6.11 -1.65 -12.43
CA ASN A 76 -5.19 -0.53 -12.64
C ASN A 76 -3.85 -0.72 -11.91
N LEU A 77 -3.80 -1.47 -10.80
CA LEU A 77 -2.53 -1.84 -10.18
C LEU A 77 -1.77 -2.86 -11.04
N LEU A 78 -2.49 -3.77 -11.68
CA LEU A 78 -1.93 -4.92 -12.41
C LEU A 78 -1.78 -4.70 -13.92
N LEU A 79 -2.19 -3.54 -14.44
CA LEU A 79 -2.23 -3.24 -15.87
C LEU A 79 -0.91 -3.50 -16.60
N GLY A 80 0.24 -3.29 -15.95
CA GLY A 80 1.56 -3.50 -16.54
C GLY A 80 2.23 -4.82 -16.16
N PHE A 81 1.52 -5.74 -15.49
CA PHE A 81 2.13 -6.95 -14.94
C PHE A 81 2.62 -7.91 -16.03
N GLU A 82 1.80 -8.15 -17.05
CA GLU A 82 2.15 -9.08 -18.12
C GLU A 82 3.40 -8.64 -18.89
N GLU A 83 3.46 -7.36 -19.26
CA GLU A 83 4.61 -6.79 -19.94
C GLU A 83 5.86 -6.82 -19.05
N TRP A 84 5.72 -6.51 -17.77
CA TRP A 84 6.81 -6.60 -16.80
C TRP A 84 7.33 -8.04 -16.67
N LEU A 85 6.42 -9.03 -16.63
CA LEU A 85 6.77 -10.45 -16.50
C LEU A 85 7.56 -10.98 -17.70
N ARG A 86 7.23 -10.52 -18.91
CA ARG A 86 7.95 -10.88 -20.15
C ARG A 86 9.38 -10.34 -20.21
N ARG A 87 9.73 -9.34 -19.37
CA ARG A 87 11.05 -8.70 -19.33
C ARG A 87 11.97 -9.28 -18.24
N GLN A 88 11.49 -10.23 -17.43
CA GLN A 88 12.26 -10.87 -16.37
C GLN A 88 13.25 -11.90 -16.92
#